data_AF-A0A6P0WCJ1-F1
#
_entry.id   AF-A0A6P0WCJ1-F1
#
_cell.length_a   1.000
_cell.length_b   1.000
_cell.length_c   1.000
_cell.angle_alpha   90.00
_cell.angle_beta   90.00
_cell.angle_gamma   90.00
#
_symmetry.space_group_name_H-M   'P 1'
#
loop_
_entity.id
_entity.type
_entity.pdbx_description
1 polymer ?
#
loop_
_entity_poly.entity_id
_entity_poly.type
_entity_poly.pdbx_seq_one_letter_code
_entity_poly.pdbx_strand_id
1 'polypeptide(L)'
;MLSQHTVTEKSKRRKHTSDSPLEALRIERTNLSQDELAIYCGIPRATYQRWVSGRTEARPTLRQLKLLCQRLGIEHIDQLPEEFGPPSSAERN
;
A
#
# COMPACT_ATOMS: atom_id res chain seq x y z
N MET A 1 -39.27 32.49 -6.97
CA MET A 1 -38.10 33.33 -6.67
C MET A 1 -37.28 32.62 -5.59
N LEU A 2 -35.96 32.59 -5.82
CA LEU A 2 -34.86 32.05 -4.98
C LEU A 2 -34.79 30.53 -4.81
N SER A 3 -33.63 29.89 -4.79
CA SER A 3 -32.30 30.10 -5.39
C SER A 3 -31.55 28.80 -5.08
N GLN A 4 -30.65 28.43 -5.97
CA GLN A 4 -29.88 27.20 -5.91
C GLN A 4 -28.95 27.13 -4.70
N HIS A 5 -28.76 25.93 -4.14
CA HIS A 5 -27.48 25.54 -3.55
C HIS A 5 -26.99 24.29 -4.24
N THR A 6 -25.92 24.50 -5.01
CA THR A 6 -25.14 23.53 -5.77
C THR A 6 -24.44 22.55 -4.84
N VAL A 7 -24.76 21.26 -4.95
CA VAL A 7 -23.91 20.20 -4.41
C VAL A 7 -22.78 19.95 -5.41
N THR A 8 -21.68 20.67 -5.24
CA THR A 8 -20.44 20.42 -5.97
C THR A 8 -19.48 19.59 -5.12
N GLU A 9 -18.94 18.55 -5.76
CA GLU A 9 -17.62 17.94 -5.53
C GLU A 9 -17.42 17.00 -4.35
N LYS A 10 -17.55 15.70 -4.63
CA LYS A 10 -16.49 14.74 -4.28
C LYS A 10 -16.09 13.98 -5.53
N SER A 11 -15.06 14.49 -6.20
CA SER A 11 -14.36 13.83 -7.30
C SER A 11 -14.13 12.37 -6.96
N LYS A 12 -14.65 11.49 -7.82
CA LYS A 12 -14.47 10.03 -7.77
C LYS A 12 -12.98 9.74 -7.65
N ARG A 13 -12.50 9.51 -6.41
CA ARG A 13 -11.16 8.98 -6.13
C ARG A 13 -11.14 7.63 -6.83
N ARG A 14 -10.58 7.57 -8.04
CA ARG A 14 -10.41 6.33 -8.80
C ARG A 14 -9.75 5.36 -7.82
N LYS A 15 -10.48 4.32 -7.44
CA LYS A 15 -10.00 3.28 -6.53
C LYS A 15 -8.84 2.63 -7.29
N HIS A 16 -7.62 3.09 -7.01
CA HIS A 16 -6.43 2.58 -7.64
C HIS A 16 -6.23 1.20 -7.04
N THR A 17 -6.78 0.18 -7.68
CA THR A 17 -6.58 -1.20 -7.26
C THR A 17 -5.17 -1.59 -7.65
N SER A 18 -4.39 -2.11 -6.70
CA SER A 18 -3.06 -2.66 -6.94
C SER A 18 -3.11 -4.13 -6.57
N ASP A 19 -2.52 -4.98 -7.42
CA ASP A 19 -2.48 -6.43 -7.19
C ASP A 19 -1.42 -6.81 -6.13
N SER A 20 -0.58 -5.86 -5.71
CA SER A 20 0.37 -6.02 -4.59
C SER A 20 -0.34 -5.87 -3.24
N PRO A 21 -0.24 -6.84 -2.32
CA PRO A 21 -0.80 -6.76 -0.97
C PRO A 21 -0.28 -5.57 -0.17
N LEU A 22 1.02 -5.26 -0.27
CA LEU A 22 1.61 -4.10 0.41
C LEU A 22 0.96 -2.79 -0.04
N GLU A 23 0.74 -2.65 -1.35
CA GLU A 23 0.18 -1.44 -1.90
C GLU A 23 -1.34 -1.35 -1.68
N ALA A 24 -2.05 -2.47 -1.71
CA ALA A 24 -3.45 -2.55 -1.30
C ALA A 24 -3.61 -2.05 0.15
N LEU A 25 -2.80 -2.56 1.09
CA LEU A 25 -2.81 -2.09 2.47
C LEU A 25 -2.51 -0.58 2.59
N ARG A 26 -1.52 -0.07 1.84
CA ARG A 26 -1.22 1.37 1.84
C ARG A 26 -2.43 2.20 1.39
N ILE A 27 -3.07 1.81 0.29
CA ILE A 27 -4.19 2.55 -0.32
C ILE A 27 -5.44 2.48 0.56
N GLU A 28 -5.70 1.32 1.17
CA GLU A 28 -6.89 1.08 1.98
C GLU A 28 -6.79 1.70 3.37
N ARG A 29 -5.59 1.68 3.97
CA ARG A 29 -5.41 2.02 5.39
C ARG A 29 -4.69 3.35 5.63
N THR A 30 -4.16 3.98 4.58
CA THR A 30 -3.41 5.23 4.71
C THR A 30 -3.75 6.22 3.60
N ASN A 31 -3.40 7.50 3.81
CA ASN A 31 -3.39 8.52 2.75
C ASN A 31 -1.98 8.84 2.25
N LEU A 32 -0.97 8.05 2.64
CA LEU A 32 0.43 8.26 2.28
C LEU A 32 0.66 7.83 0.84
N SER A 33 1.44 8.59 0.07
CA SER A 33 2.02 8.13 -1.19
C SER A 33 3.04 6.99 -0.97
N GLN A 34 3.45 6.33 -2.06
CA GLN A 34 4.53 5.33 -1.98
C GLN A 34 5.83 5.93 -1.43
N ASP A 35 6.15 7.17 -1.82
CA ASP A 35 7.35 7.86 -1.34
C ASP A 35 7.29 8.15 0.14
N GLU A 36 6.18 8.71 0.61
CA GLU A 36 6.03 9.03 2.02
C GLU A 36 6.12 7.78 2.87
N LEU A 37 5.39 6.70 2.53
CA LEU A 37 5.46 5.45 3.29
C LEU A 37 6.88 4.87 3.29
N ALA A 38 7.55 4.84 2.15
CA ALA A 38 8.91 4.33 2.03
C ALA A 38 9.89 5.14 2.89
N ILE A 39 9.84 6.48 2.83
CA ILE A 39 10.65 7.39 3.64
C ILE A 39 10.37 7.15 5.14
N TYR A 40 9.10 7.11 5.56
CA TYR A 40 8.73 6.87 6.96
C TYR A 40 9.26 5.54 7.50
N CYS A 41 9.28 4.51 6.65
CA CYS A 41 9.76 3.19 7.03
C CYS A 41 11.29 3.05 6.91
N GLY A 42 11.99 4.07 6.37
CA GLY A 42 13.42 3.99 6.10
C GLY A 42 13.76 2.97 5.01
N ILE A 43 12.92 2.89 3.98
CA ILE A 43 13.08 2.02 2.81
C ILE A 43 13.39 2.92 1.60
N PRO A 44 14.47 2.66 0.83
CA PRO A 44 14.68 3.38 -0.42
C PRO A 44 13.52 3.18 -1.40
N ARG A 45 13.06 4.24 -2.07
CA ARG A 45 11.92 4.18 -3.02
C ARG A 45 12.06 3.05 -4.04
N ALA A 46 13.24 2.92 -4.65
CA ALA A 46 13.52 1.89 -5.64
C ALA A 46 13.42 0.45 -5.09
N THR A 47 13.65 0.26 -3.79
CA THR A 47 13.47 -1.02 -3.11
C THR A 47 11.99 -1.30 -2.88
N TYR A 48 11.25 -0.32 -2.37
CA TYR A 48 9.80 -0.41 -2.19
C TYR A 48 9.09 -0.78 -3.52
N GLN A 49 9.44 -0.09 -4.60
CA GLN A 49 8.87 -0.35 -5.93
C GLN A 49 9.21 -1.75 -6.47
N ARG A 50 10.41 -2.27 -6.19
CA ARG A 50 10.77 -3.64 -6.56
C ARG A 50 9.96 -4.69 -5.80
N TRP A 51 9.66 -4.45 -4.52
CA TRP A 51 8.78 -5.31 -3.73
C TRP A 51 7.35 -5.27 -4.26
N VAL A 52 6.79 -4.06 -4.46
CA VAL A 52 5.42 -3.90 -4.99
C VAL A 52 5.26 -4.52 -6.38
N SER A 53 6.28 -4.45 -7.24
CA SER A 53 6.22 -5.07 -8.57
C SER A 53 6.55 -6.56 -8.58
N GLY A 54 6.92 -7.16 -7.45
CA GLY A 54 7.34 -8.57 -7.39
C GLY A 54 8.68 -8.86 -8.06
N ARG A 55 9.46 -7.84 -8.46
CA ARG A 55 10.79 -8.02 -9.08
C ARG A 55 11.81 -8.58 -8.09
N THR A 56 11.57 -8.44 -6.80
CA THR A 56 12.45 -8.96 -5.75
C THR A 56 11.61 -9.30 -4.53
N GLU A 57 11.92 -10.43 -3.91
CA GLU A 57 11.30 -10.84 -2.66
C GLU A 57 11.58 -9.81 -1.55
N ALA A 58 10.56 -9.50 -0.75
CA ALA A 58 10.69 -8.52 0.32
C ALA A 58 11.57 -9.06 1.46
N ARG A 59 12.55 -8.25 1.85
CA ARG A 59 13.48 -8.51 2.94
C ARG A 59 13.63 -7.27 3.82
N PRO A 60 12.55 -6.81 4.48
CA PRO A 60 12.67 -5.70 5.42
C PRO A 60 13.48 -6.12 6.64
N THR A 61 14.30 -5.21 7.15
CA THR A 61 14.86 -5.34 8.51
C THR A 61 13.73 -5.34 9.54
N LEU A 62 13.98 -5.87 10.74
CA LEU A 62 12.98 -5.83 11.83
C LEU A 62 12.48 -4.42 12.13
N ARG A 63 13.34 -3.41 12.03
CA ARG A 63 12.94 -2.00 12.20
C ARG A 63 11.95 -1.57 11.11
N GLN A 64 12.27 -1.85 9.85
CA GLN A 64 11.39 -1.53 8.72
C GLN A 64 10.06 -2.27 8.81
N LEU A 65 10.06 -3.54 9.20
CA LEU A 65 8.84 -4.33 9.39
C LEU A 65 7.96 -3.74 10.50
N LYS A 66 8.54 -3.40 11.66
CA LYS A 66 7.79 -2.74 12.75
C LYS A 66 7.17 -1.42 12.30
N LEU A 67 7.91 -0.61 11.55
CA LEU A 67 7.40 0.66 11.02
C LEU A 67 6.28 0.45 10.00
N LEU A 68 6.42 -0.53 9.10
CA LEU A 68 5.36 -0.92 8.18
C LEU A 68 4.11 -1.34 8.94
N CYS A 69 4.22 -2.23 9.94
CA CYS A 69 3.07 -2.65 10.74
C CYS A 69 2.38 -1.46 11.42
N GLN A 70 3.14 -0.57 12.05
CA GLN A 70 2.61 0.62 12.70
C GLN A 70 1.89 1.55 11.71
N ARG A 71 2.46 1.77 10.52
CA ARG A 71 1.88 2.69 9.52
C ARG A 71 0.70 2.09 8.77
N LEU A 72 0.67 0.77 8.60
CA LEU A 72 -0.39 0.05 7.92
C LEU A 72 -1.47 -0.48 8.88
N GLY A 73 -1.38 -0.18 10.18
CA GLY A 73 -2.33 -0.65 11.18
C GLY A 73 -2.42 -2.18 11.24
N ILE A 74 -1.27 -2.86 11.19
CA ILE A 74 -1.16 -4.31 11.36
C ILE A 74 -0.83 -4.56 12.82
N GLU A 75 -1.78 -5.11 13.56
CA GLU A 75 -1.67 -5.32 15.01
C GLU A 75 -1.27 -6.76 15.35
N HIS A 76 -1.61 -7.70 14.47
CA HIS A 76 -1.37 -9.13 14.66
C HIS A 76 -0.61 -9.76 13.48
N ILE A 77 0.10 -10.86 13.75
CA ILE A 77 0.98 -11.51 12.76
C ILE A 77 0.18 -12.13 11.61
N ASP A 78 -0.99 -12.67 11.88
CA ASP A 78 -1.92 -13.26 10.90
C ASP A 78 -2.49 -12.23 9.91
N GLN A 79 -2.34 -10.94 10.20
CA GLN A 79 -2.73 -9.85 9.29
C GLN A 79 -1.58 -9.43 8.35
N LEU A 80 -0.35 -9.91 8.58
CA LEU A 80 0.77 -9.65 7.69
C LEU A 80 0.52 -10.38 6.36
N PRO A 81 0.77 -9.71 5.22
CA PRO A 81 0.76 -10.42 3.96
C PRO A 81 1.98 -11.34 3.88
N GLU A 82 1.78 -12.54 3.33
CA GLU A 82 2.86 -13.50 3.07
C GLU A 82 3.90 -12.93 2.09
N GLU A 83 3.43 -12.16 1.10
CA GLU A 83 4.26 -11.50 0.09
C GLU A 83 3.87 -10.02 -0.08
N PHE A 84 4.85 -9.18 -0.41
CA PHE A 84 4.58 -7.77 -0.70
C PHE A 84 4.24 -7.50 -2.16
N GLY A 85 4.69 -8.36 -3.08
CA GLY A 85 4.42 -8.26 -4.51
C GLY A 85 3.10 -8.93 -4.90
N PRO A 86 2.68 -8.81 -6.17
CA PRO A 86 1.53 -9.57 -6.66
C PRO A 86 1.77 -11.08 -6.45
N PRO A 87 0.72 -11.86 -6.15
CA PRO A 87 0.85 -13.29 -5.96
C PRO A 87 1.51 -13.91 -7.19
N SER A 88 2.60 -14.65 -6.99
CA SER A 88 3.26 -15.38 -8.06
C SER A 88 2.23 -16.26 -8.75
N SER A 89 1.98 -16.02 -10.04
CA SER A 89 1.06 -16.82 -10.87
C SER A 89 1.65 -18.20 -11.19
N ALA A 90 2.18 -18.90 -10.19
CA ALA A 90 2.76 -20.24 -10.33
C ALA A 90 1.70 -21.35 -10.45
N GLU A 91 0.41 -21.03 -10.29
CA GLU A 91 -0.72 -21.95 -10.52
C GLU A 91 -1.61 -21.50 -11.70
N ARG A 92 -0.98 -21.32 -12.87
CA ARG A 92 -1.70 -21.43 -14.15
C ARG A 92 -1.05 -22.56 -14.95
N ASN A 93 -1.39 -23.80 -14.59
CA ASN A 93 -1.17 -24.96 -15.44
C ASN A 93 -2.52 -25.65 -15.67
#